data_AF-A0A7J4J5V2-F1
#
_entry.id   AF-A0A7J4J5V2-F1
#
_cell.length_a   1.000
_cell.length_b   1.000
_cell.length_c   1.000
_cell.angle_alpha   90.00
_cell.angle_beta   90.00
_cell.angle_gamma   90.00
#
_symmetry.space_group_name_H-M   'P 1'
#
loop_
_entity.id
_entity.type
_entity.pdbx_description
1 polymer ?
#
loop_
_entity_poly.entity_id
_entity_poly.type
_entity_poly.pdbx_seq_one_letter_code
_entity_poly.pdbx_strand_id
1 'polypeptide(L)'
;MGYCRKKRLTERSQIFQGMVDGLLEQRKWQEVVQLVYGDSPTRLLYDGDKTELDQRIKQAISPADFEKRGYDGMNLLVKAGKIEMLCETALREDFPLEVAEKLLSQLAKPDDDLWKEGLDTLAQRIEQTSPDKAYEIYQRTQNSPAIQKLYHSLLGDFAPSHFNLMRQMTQKLPYGERATQATQLVKKMLDQPKEKWAPESLGLYRLIQDNSISWDKVPNKKELEQEVGKEIPYDVEKYPFVIQVEWAKHHWEKSPIKAYAIFNDHLTEEYKGPENLECAKAILAMRKNVDLQVNLKPKHMQALYEDTPLEDLDQRIFLARRLGDKEELWRQSAIFSEQKNWQIAYGLLSESDSLDRNQKYSDTLRRKIIQEALTQARQHDYFPYLDLALNDHRGWAMAYEKTINKFPTKAYGIAKQLGDEEKLARVRTRIFEKNALEITAKFFKRNEDQIGYQRSVELLAVKYELPREDILSLVAKM
;
A
#
# COMPACT_ATOMS: atom_id res chain seq x y z
N MET A 1 -33.33 -58.40 -37.71
CA MET A 1 -34.08 -59.17 -36.68
C MET A 1 -35.20 -60.10 -37.21
N GLY A 2 -35.46 -60.20 -38.53
CA GLY A 2 -36.56 -61.04 -39.05
C GLY A 2 -36.40 -62.57 -38.91
N TYR A 3 -35.16 -63.08 -38.89
CA TYR A 3 -34.88 -64.54 -38.84
C TYR A 3 -34.91 -65.15 -37.43
N CYS A 4 -34.78 -64.36 -36.35
CA CYS A 4 -34.81 -64.90 -34.98
C CYS A 4 -36.22 -65.28 -34.50
N ARG A 5 -37.29 -64.70 -35.07
CA ARG A 5 -38.69 -64.98 -34.67
C ARG A 5 -39.19 -66.39 -35.00
N LYS A 6 -38.45 -67.18 -35.80
CA LYS A 6 -38.80 -68.57 -36.16
C LYS A 6 -38.02 -69.63 -35.36
N LYS A 7 -37.00 -69.24 -34.59
CA LYS A 7 -36.16 -70.14 -33.77
C LYS A 7 -36.82 -70.50 -32.44
N ARG A 8 -36.42 -71.59 -31.77
CA ARG A 8 -36.92 -71.93 -30.41
C ARG A 8 -36.43 -70.90 -29.38
N LEU A 9 -37.12 -70.75 -28.25
CA LEU A 9 -36.73 -69.79 -27.20
C LEU A 9 -35.30 -70.03 -26.69
N THR A 10 -34.90 -71.29 -26.52
CA THR A 10 -33.54 -71.69 -26.12
C THR A 10 -32.48 -71.28 -27.14
N GLU A 11 -32.74 -71.47 -28.44
CA GLU A 11 -31.84 -71.03 -29.51
C GLU A 11 -31.74 -69.50 -29.58
N ARG A 12 -32.83 -68.78 -29.28
CA ARG A 12 -32.81 -67.31 -29.19
C ARG A 12 -32.01 -66.84 -27.98
N SER A 13 -32.12 -67.55 -26.86
CA SER A 13 -31.34 -67.31 -25.64
C SER A 13 -29.84 -67.43 -25.90
N GLN A 14 -29.40 -68.53 -26.54
CA GLN A 14 -28.01 -68.74 -26.91
C GLN A 14 -27.46 -67.68 -27.87
N ILE A 15 -28.25 -67.26 -28.87
CA ILE A 15 -27.87 -66.17 -29.77
C ILE A 15 -27.76 -64.85 -29.01
N PHE A 16 -28.65 -64.61 -28.06
CA PHE A 16 -28.63 -63.40 -27.25
C PHE A 16 -27.42 -63.37 -26.31
N GLN A 17 -27.09 -64.50 -25.67
CA GLN A 17 -25.90 -64.64 -24.84
C GLN A 17 -24.61 -64.42 -25.66
N GLY A 18 -24.49 -65.05 -26.84
CA GLY A 18 -23.36 -64.81 -27.73
C GLY A 18 -23.26 -63.35 -28.23
N MET A 19 -24.39 -62.65 -28.35
CA MET A 19 -24.39 -61.22 -28.66
C MET A 19 -23.90 -60.38 -27.47
N VAL A 20 -24.31 -60.72 -26.24
CA VAL A 20 -23.79 -60.10 -25.01
C VAL A 20 -22.28 -60.29 -24.91
N ASP A 21 -21.80 -61.51 -25.14
CA ASP A 21 -20.37 -61.85 -25.11
C ASP A 21 -19.57 -61.04 -26.13
N GLY A 22 -20.01 -61.06 -27.40
CA GLY A 22 -19.33 -60.33 -28.48
C GLY A 22 -19.35 -58.81 -28.28
N LEU A 23 -20.38 -58.25 -27.64
CA LEU A 23 -20.41 -56.82 -27.29
C LEU A 23 -19.44 -56.49 -26.15
N LEU A 24 -19.33 -57.33 -25.12
CA LEU A 24 -18.35 -57.15 -24.04
C LEU A 24 -16.91 -57.28 -24.54
N GLU A 25 -16.63 -58.24 -25.43
CA GLU A 25 -15.32 -58.37 -26.10
C GLU A 25 -14.95 -57.11 -26.90
N GLN A 26 -15.95 -56.45 -27.50
CA GLN A 26 -15.79 -55.17 -28.21
C GLN A 26 -15.79 -53.93 -27.28
N ARG A 27 -15.82 -54.11 -25.95
CA ARG A 27 -15.94 -53.05 -24.94
C ARG A 27 -17.19 -52.17 -25.10
N LYS A 28 -18.26 -52.71 -25.66
CA LYS A 28 -19.58 -52.06 -25.83
C LYS A 28 -20.49 -52.39 -24.65
N TRP A 29 -20.04 -52.05 -23.44
CA TRP A 29 -20.73 -52.41 -22.21
C TRP A 29 -22.05 -51.66 -22.03
N GLN A 30 -22.17 -50.42 -22.54
CA GLN A 30 -23.41 -49.64 -22.44
C GLN A 30 -24.54 -50.29 -23.23
N GLU A 31 -24.24 -50.84 -24.40
CA GLU A 31 -25.18 -51.58 -25.23
C GLU A 31 -25.62 -52.88 -24.55
N VAL A 32 -24.72 -53.56 -23.85
CA VAL A 32 -25.03 -54.75 -23.05
C VAL A 32 -25.95 -54.40 -21.89
N VAL A 33 -25.65 -53.31 -21.17
CA VAL A 33 -26.51 -52.80 -20.09
C VAL A 33 -27.90 -52.45 -20.64
N GLN A 34 -28.00 -51.80 -21.78
CA GLN A 34 -29.30 -51.48 -22.41
C GLN A 34 -30.09 -52.74 -22.78
N LEU A 35 -29.41 -53.79 -23.23
CA LEU A 35 -30.03 -55.05 -23.65
C LEU A 35 -30.53 -55.89 -22.46
N VAL A 36 -29.78 -55.92 -21.36
CA VAL A 36 -30.05 -56.80 -20.21
C VAL A 36 -30.84 -56.07 -19.10
N TYR A 37 -30.54 -54.80 -18.85
CA TYR A 37 -31.13 -54.00 -17.78
C TYR A 37 -32.14 -52.95 -18.26
N GLY A 38 -32.24 -52.71 -19.56
CA GLY A 38 -33.25 -51.81 -20.13
C GLY A 38 -34.67 -52.36 -20.13
N ASP A 39 -35.60 -51.57 -20.68
CA ASP A 39 -37.04 -51.90 -20.72
C ASP A 39 -37.43 -52.80 -21.91
N SER A 40 -36.47 -53.25 -22.71
CA SER A 40 -36.76 -54.09 -23.88
C SER A 40 -37.20 -55.51 -23.46
N PRO A 41 -38.23 -56.09 -24.10
CA PRO A 41 -38.62 -57.48 -23.90
C PRO A 41 -37.49 -58.50 -24.16
N THR A 42 -36.46 -58.10 -24.91
CA THR A 42 -35.28 -58.94 -25.19
C THR A 42 -34.52 -59.33 -23.94
N ARG A 43 -34.63 -58.58 -22.83
CA ARG A 43 -33.98 -58.92 -21.56
C ARG A 43 -34.40 -60.29 -21.00
N LEU A 44 -35.60 -60.75 -21.34
CA LEU A 44 -36.13 -62.07 -20.94
C LEU A 44 -35.41 -63.24 -21.64
N LEU A 45 -34.61 -62.94 -22.67
CA LEU A 45 -33.78 -63.91 -23.38
C LEU A 45 -32.37 -64.02 -22.79
N TYR A 46 -32.07 -63.29 -21.72
CA TYR A 46 -30.83 -63.47 -20.98
C TYR A 46 -31.04 -64.51 -19.87
N ASP A 47 -30.40 -65.68 -20.00
CA ASP A 47 -30.42 -66.78 -19.04
C ASP A 47 -29.06 -67.02 -18.35
N GLY A 48 -28.04 -66.22 -18.67
CA GLY A 48 -26.72 -66.31 -18.05
C GLY A 48 -26.66 -65.83 -16.60
N ASP A 49 -25.56 -66.12 -15.91
CA ASP A 49 -25.32 -65.63 -14.56
C ASP A 49 -25.18 -64.10 -14.57
N LYS A 50 -26.02 -63.42 -13.80
CA LYS A 50 -25.99 -61.95 -13.67
C LYS A 50 -24.80 -61.47 -12.87
N THR A 51 -24.31 -62.28 -11.92
CA THR A 51 -23.13 -61.94 -11.11
C THR A 51 -21.87 -61.95 -11.97
N GLU A 52 -21.72 -62.98 -12.80
CA GLU A 52 -20.63 -63.05 -13.79
C GLU A 52 -20.71 -61.90 -14.80
N LEU A 53 -21.92 -61.60 -15.30
CA LEU A 53 -22.15 -60.48 -16.20
C LEU A 53 -21.73 -59.15 -15.59
N ASP A 54 -22.13 -58.88 -14.35
CA ASP A 54 -21.80 -57.65 -13.62
C ASP A 54 -20.28 -57.49 -13.49
N GLN A 55 -19.56 -58.56 -13.17
CA GLN A 55 -18.09 -58.53 -13.13
C GLN A 55 -17.48 -58.23 -14.49
N ARG A 56 -18.00 -58.82 -15.56
CA ARG A 56 -17.51 -58.56 -16.93
C ARG A 56 -17.83 -57.13 -17.39
N ILE A 57 -18.99 -56.59 -17.03
CA ILE A 57 -19.35 -55.19 -17.26
C ILE A 57 -18.39 -54.28 -16.49
N LYS A 58 -18.17 -54.54 -15.19
CA LYS A 58 -17.23 -53.81 -14.34
C LYS A 58 -15.82 -53.74 -14.95
N GLN A 59 -15.32 -54.85 -15.50
CA GLN A 59 -14.02 -54.93 -16.17
C GLN A 59 -13.99 -54.20 -17.52
N ALA A 60 -15.11 -54.18 -18.25
CA ALA A 60 -15.21 -53.54 -19.56
C ALA A 60 -15.30 -52.01 -19.49
N ILE A 61 -15.79 -51.44 -18.37
CA ILE A 61 -15.83 -50.00 -18.15
C ILE A 61 -14.39 -49.44 -18.09
N SER A 62 -14.15 -48.36 -18.83
CA SER A 62 -12.89 -47.65 -18.90
C SER A 62 -13.03 -46.16 -18.60
N PRO A 63 -11.98 -45.46 -18.15
CA PRO A 63 -12.02 -44.02 -17.91
C PRO A 63 -12.44 -43.19 -19.14
N ALA A 64 -12.06 -43.64 -20.34
CA ALA A 64 -12.37 -42.95 -21.60
C ALA A 64 -13.87 -42.94 -21.95
N ASP A 65 -14.66 -43.85 -21.36
CA ASP A 65 -16.11 -43.90 -21.59
C ASP A 65 -16.80 -42.65 -21.03
N PHE A 66 -16.23 -42.05 -19.98
CA PHE A 66 -16.78 -40.87 -19.30
C PHE A 66 -16.48 -39.55 -20.03
N GLU A 67 -15.49 -39.54 -20.92
CA GLU A 67 -15.19 -38.38 -21.77
C GLU A 67 -16.08 -38.33 -23.01
N LYS A 68 -16.53 -39.48 -23.52
CA LYS A 68 -17.09 -39.60 -24.88
C LYS A 68 -18.58 -39.94 -24.95
N ARG A 69 -19.13 -40.69 -23.99
CA ARG A 69 -20.43 -41.37 -24.17
C ARG A 69 -21.52 -41.04 -23.15
N GLY A 70 -21.26 -40.14 -22.21
CA GLY A 70 -22.26 -39.75 -21.19
C GLY A 70 -22.60 -40.88 -20.20
N TYR A 71 -23.58 -40.63 -19.32
CA TYR A 71 -23.89 -41.46 -18.14
C TYR A 71 -25.13 -42.36 -18.30
N ASP A 72 -25.66 -42.55 -19.50
CA ASP A 72 -26.95 -43.24 -19.72
C ASP A 72 -26.92 -44.72 -19.30
N GLY A 73 -25.84 -45.44 -19.62
CA GLY A 73 -25.63 -46.81 -19.14
C GLY A 73 -25.51 -46.88 -17.61
N MET A 74 -24.96 -45.86 -16.97
CA MET A 74 -24.87 -45.80 -15.50
C MET A 74 -26.22 -45.61 -14.85
N ASN A 75 -27.06 -44.74 -15.42
CA ASN A 75 -28.42 -44.52 -14.92
C ASN A 75 -29.24 -45.81 -14.93
N LEU A 76 -29.05 -46.67 -15.94
CA LEU A 76 -29.70 -47.98 -15.99
C LEU A 76 -29.16 -48.95 -14.94
N LEU A 77 -27.85 -48.99 -14.72
CA LEU A 77 -27.24 -49.79 -13.66
C LEU A 77 -27.69 -49.34 -12.27
N VAL A 78 -27.82 -48.02 -12.04
CA VAL A 78 -28.40 -47.45 -10.80
C VAL A 78 -29.85 -47.90 -10.64
N LYS A 79 -30.69 -47.78 -11.68
CA LYS A 79 -32.08 -48.27 -11.66
C LYS A 79 -32.17 -49.79 -11.40
N ALA A 80 -31.17 -50.55 -11.84
CA ALA A 80 -31.05 -51.99 -11.62
C ALA A 80 -30.46 -52.36 -10.23
N GLY A 81 -30.19 -51.39 -9.36
CA GLY A 81 -29.66 -51.61 -8.02
C GLY A 81 -28.16 -51.96 -7.96
N LYS A 82 -27.39 -51.61 -9.00
CA LYS A 82 -25.95 -51.95 -9.11
C LYS A 82 -25.02 -50.85 -8.61
N ILE A 83 -25.43 -50.10 -7.59
CA ILE A 83 -24.69 -48.94 -7.07
C ILE A 83 -23.34 -49.35 -6.49
N GLU A 84 -23.29 -50.43 -5.69
CA GLU A 84 -22.05 -50.96 -5.10
C GLU A 84 -20.99 -51.29 -6.15
N MET A 85 -21.38 -52.00 -7.22
CA MET A 85 -20.51 -52.31 -8.36
C MET A 85 -19.94 -51.04 -9.02
N LEU A 86 -20.77 -49.99 -9.16
CA LEU A 86 -20.34 -48.73 -9.76
C LEU A 86 -19.38 -47.97 -8.86
N CYS A 87 -19.58 -48.01 -7.53
CA CYS A 87 -18.65 -47.45 -6.57
C CYS A 87 -17.31 -48.19 -6.57
N GLU A 88 -17.33 -49.52 -6.56
CA GLU A 88 -16.10 -50.31 -6.73
C GLU A 88 -15.37 -50.01 -8.05
N THR A 89 -16.13 -49.71 -9.12
CA THR A 89 -15.56 -49.32 -10.41
C THR A 89 -14.87 -47.95 -10.32
N ALA A 90 -15.50 -46.98 -9.66
CA ALA A 90 -14.93 -45.66 -9.45
C ALA A 90 -13.65 -45.68 -8.60
N LEU A 91 -13.53 -46.65 -7.68
CA LEU A 91 -12.37 -46.83 -6.81
C LEU A 91 -11.19 -47.57 -7.46
N ARG A 92 -11.32 -48.03 -8.71
CA ARG A 92 -10.24 -48.74 -9.41
C ARG A 92 -9.02 -47.85 -9.62
N GLU A 93 -7.84 -48.49 -9.62
CA GLU A 93 -6.59 -47.75 -9.72
C GLU A 93 -6.39 -47.01 -11.07
N ASP A 94 -6.95 -47.54 -12.15
CA ASP A 94 -6.81 -46.95 -13.48
C ASP A 94 -7.69 -45.70 -13.70
N PHE A 95 -8.57 -45.36 -12.76
CA PHE A 95 -9.43 -44.19 -12.84
C PHE A 95 -8.73 -42.93 -12.33
N PRO A 96 -8.68 -41.84 -13.12
CA PRO A 96 -8.26 -40.53 -12.65
C PRO A 96 -9.17 -40.03 -11.52
N LEU A 97 -8.60 -39.29 -10.56
CA LEU A 97 -9.32 -38.78 -9.39
C LEU A 97 -10.58 -37.99 -9.78
N GLU A 98 -10.47 -37.10 -10.77
CA GLU A 98 -11.56 -36.25 -11.20
C GLU A 98 -12.74 -37.06 -11.78
N VAL A 99 -12.44 -38.17 -12.45
CA VAL A 99 -13.45 -39.09 -12.99
C VAL A 99 -14.09 -39.90 -11.86
N ALA A 100 -13.28 -40.40 -10.94
CA ALA A 100 -13.73 -41.18 -9.78
C ALA A 100 -14.64 -40.35 -8.85
N GLU A 101 -14.24 -39.14 -8.49
CA GLU A 101 -15.05 -38.22 -7.65
C GLU A 101 -16.38 -37.88 -8.31
N LYS A 102 -16.36 -37.59 -9.62
CA LYS A 102 -17.56 -37.26 -10.38
C LYS A 102 -18.51 -38.45 -10.44
N LEU A 103 -17.99 -39.67 -10.58
CA LEU A 103 -18.79 -40.88 -10.53
C LEU A 103 -19.44 -41.07 -9.16
N LEU A 104 -18.66 -41.06 -8.09
CA LEU A 104 -19.21 -41.22 -6.73
C LEU A 104 -20.27 -40.17 -6.42
N SER A 105 -20.06 -38.91 -6.82
CA SER A 105 -21.01 -37.82 -6.62
C SER A 105 -22.33 -37.97 -7.40
N GLN A 106 -22.36 -38.76 -8.47
CA GLN A 106 -23.60 -39.07 -9.20
C GLN A 106 -24.32 -40.29 -8.65
N LEU A 107 -23.59 -41.22 -8.04
CA LEU A 107 -24.11 -42.50 -7.57
C LEU A 107 -24.81 -42.40 -6.23
N ALA A 108 -24.35 -41.50 -5.36
CA ALA A 108 -24.82 -41.41 -3.99
C ALA A 108 -24.95 -39.95 -3.55
N LYS A 109 -25.89 -39.69 -2.63
CA LYS A 109 -26.09 -38.33 -2.08
C LYS A 109 -24.95 -38.00 -1.11
N PRO A 110 -24.62 -36.71 -0.91
CA PRO A 110 -23.54 -36.28 0.00
C PRO A 110 -23.62 -36.80 1.46
N ASP A 111 -24.77 -37.32 1.88
CA ASP A 111 -25.01 -37.85 3.24
C ASP A 111 -25.10 -39.37 3.30
N ASP A 112 -24.93 -40.07 2.17
CA ASP A 112 -24.94 -41.54 2.10
C ASP A 112 -23.60 -42.09 2.62
N ASP A 113 -23.65 -43.11 3.48
CA ASP A 113 -22.44 -43.75 4.03
C ASP A 113 -21.56 -44.30 2.90
N LEU A 114 -22.19 -44.81 1.84
CA LEU A 114 -21.50 -45.36 0.67
C LEU A 114 -20.78 -44.28 -0.16
N TRP A 115 -21.30 -43.04 -0.14
CA TRP A 115 -20.61 -41.88 -0.74
C TRP A 115 -19.39 -41.49 0.08
N LYS A 116 -19.54 -41.41 1.40
CA LYS A 116 -18.47 -41.03 2.33
C LYS A 116 -17.32 -42.04 2.31
N GLU A 117 -17.63 -43.33 2.42
CA GLU A 117 -16.64 -44.41 2.37
C GLU A 117 -15.88 -44.42 1.04
N GLY A 118 -16.57 -44.21 -0.08
CA GLY A 118 -15.94 -44.13 -1.40
C GLY A 118 -14.97 -42.96 -1.51
N LEU A 119 -15.40 -41.76 -1.11
CA LEU A 119 -14.53 -40.58 -1.14
C LEU A 119 -13.36 -40.68 -0.18
N ASP A 120 -13.56 -41.21 1.03
CA ASP A 120 -12.49 -41.43 1.99
C ASP A 120 -11.47 -42.46 1.47
N THR A 121 -11.92 -43.48 0.74
CA THR A 121 -11.03 -44.43 0.07
C THR A 121 -10.19 -43.77 -1.03
N LEU A 122 -10.78 -42.88 -1.83
CA LEU A 122 -10.03 -42.11 -2.82
C LEU A 122 -9.01 -41.17 -2.15
N ALA A 123 -9.40 -40.49 -1.08
CA ALA A 123 -8.53 -39.63 -0.31
C ALA A 123 -7.33 -40.41 0.26
N GLN A 124 -7.58 -41.58 0.85
CA GLN A 124 -6.52 -42.45 1.39
C GLN A 124 -5.54 -42.91 0.30
N ARG A 125 -6.02 -43.13 -0.93
CA ARG A 125 -5.17 -43.52 -2.05
C ARG A 125 -4.21 -42.40 -2.47
N ILE A 126 -4.66 -41.14 -2.40
CA ILE A 126 -3.88 -40.00 -2.88
C ILE A 126 -3.10 -39.29 -1.76
N GLU A 127 -3.38 -39.56 -0.48
CA GLU A 127 -2.86 -38.78 0.65
C GLU A 127 -1.33 -38.68 0.71
N GLN A 128 -0.61 -39.69 0.22
CA GLN A 128 0.86 -39.70 0.14
C GLN A 128 1.42 -38.86 -1.00
N THR A 129 0.65 -38.66 -2.08
CA THR A 129 1.07 -37.94 -3.29
C THR A 129 0.48 -36.54 -3.40
N SER A 130 -0.69 -36.32 -2.80
CA SER A 130 -1.43 -35.06 -2.82
C SER A 130 -2.20 -34.89 -1.49
N PRO A 131 -1.49 -34.60 -0.39
CA PRO A 131 -2.08 -34.48 0.93
C PRO A 131 -3.11 -33.33 1.03
N ASP A 132 -2.93 -32.25 0.29
CA ASP A 132 -3.90 -31.14 0.23
C ASP A 132 -5.26 -31.60 -0.31
N LYS A 133 -5.26 -32.31 -1.44
CA LYS A 133 -6.49 -32.87 -2.04
C LYS A 133 -7.15 -33.89 -1.12
N ALA A 134 -6.35 -34.78 -0.51
CA ALA A 134 -6.88 -35.74 0.47
C ALA A 134 -7.56 -35.03 1.64
N TYR A 135 -6.95 -33.97 2.17
CA TYR A 135 -7.53 -33.16 3.24
C TYR A 135 -8.85 -32.50 2.84
N GLU A 136 -8.93 -31.92 1.65
CA GLU A 136 -10.17 -31.34 1.12
C GLU A 136 -11.31 -32.37 1.06
N ILE A 137 -11.00 -33.59 0.61
CA ILE A 137 -11.98 -34.69 0.57
C ILE A 137 -12.39 -35.09 1.99
N TYR A 138 -11.45 -35.31 2.91
CA TYR A 138 -11.78 -35.66 4.30
C TYR A 138 -12.59 -34.57 5.01
N GLN A 139 -12.38 -33.30 4.68
CA GLN A 139 -13.21 -32.20 5.17
C GLN A 139 -14.64 -32.30 4.62
N ARG A 140 -14.81 -32.60 3.32
CA ARG A 140 -16.13 -32.75 2.68
C ARG A 140 -16.92 -33.91 3.28
N THR A 141 -16.26 -35.02 3.61
CA THR A 141 -16.88 -36.21 4.24
C THR A 141 -16.98 -36.09 5.76
N GLN A 142 -16.40 -35.05 6.36
CA GLN A 142 -16.31 -34.81 7.81
C GLN A 142 -15.56 -35.94 8.57
N ASN A 143 -14.63 -36.62 7.91
CA ASN A 143 -13.86 -37.71 8.49
C ASN A 143 -12.72 -37.19 9.41
N SER A 144 -13.09 -36.81 10.63
CA SER A 144 -12.15 -36.28 11.62
C SER A 144 -11.01 -37.26 12.00
N PRO A 145 -11.25 -38.58 12.18
CA PRO A 145 -10.18 -39.56 12.39
C PRO A 145 -9.14 -39.61 11.27
N ALA A 146 -9.57 -39.54 10.00
CA ALA A 146 -8.66 -39.53 8.86
C ALA A 146 -7.85 -38.23 8.79
N ILE A 147 -8.46 -37.08 9.06
CA ILE A 147 -7.75 -35.79 9.17
C ILE A 147 -6.67 -35.87 10.26
N GLN A 148 -6.99 -36.43 11.43
CA GLN A 148 -6.01 -36.62 12.49
C GLN A 148 -4.89 -37.57 12.06
N LYS A 149 -5.20 -38.70 11.41
CA LYS A 149 -4.20 -39.64 10.91
C LYS A 149 -3.25 -38.98 9.90
N LEU A 150 -3.80 -38.22 8.94
CA LEU A 150 -3.04 -37.46 7.96
C LEU A 150 -2.11 -36.44 8.64
N TYR A 151 -2.63 -35.67 9.61
CA TYR A 151 -1.82 -34.72 10.38
C TYR A 151 -0.64 -35.41 11.08
N HIS A 152 -0.88 -36.52 11.78
CA HIS A 152 0.19 -37.25 12.47
C HIS A 152 1.21 -37.84 11.50
N SER A 153 0.78 -38.32 10.33
CA SER A 153 1.67 -38.79 9.27
C SER A 153 2.59 -37.66 8.78
N LEU A 154 2.01 -36.49 8.47
CA LEU A 154 2.76 -35.32 8.01
C LEU A 154 3.68 -34.75 9.09
N LEU A 155 3.30 -34.85 10.37
CA LEU A 155 4.16 -34.42 11.48
C LEU A 155 5.33 -35.38 11.72
N GLY A 156 5.12 -36.68 11.50
CA GLY A 156 6.12 -37.73 11.61
C GLY A 156 7.22 -37.56 10.56
N ASP A 157 6.83 -37.43 9.29
CA ASP A 157 7.71 -37.18 8.15
C ASP A 157 7.57 -35.73 7.66
N PHE A 158 7.98 -34.80 8.52
CA PHE A 158 7.75 -33.38 8.31
C PHE A 158 8.57 -32.81 7.15
N ALA A 159 7.88 -32.20 6.19
CA ALA A 159 8.45 -31.39 5.13
C ALA A 159 7.93 -29.94 5.18
N PRO A 160 8.78 -28.91 5.00
CA PRO A 160 8.36 -27.50 5.02
C PRO A 160 7.21 -27.17 4.06
N SER A 161 7.12 -27.86 2.92
CA SER A 161 6.02 -27.70 1.94
C SER A 161 4.64 -28.00 2.51
N HIS A 162 4.55 -28.82 3.56
CA HIS A 162 3.29 -29.19 4.21
C HIS A 162 2.88 -28.22 5.32
N PHE A 163 3.71 -27.21 5.66
CA PHE A 163 3.46 -26.32 6.79
C PHE A 163 2.10 -25.60 6.69
N ASN A 164 1.75 -25.08 5.52
CA ASN A 164 0.49 -24.36 5.33
C ASN A 164 -0.73 -25.28 5.48
N LEU A 165 -0.68 -26.51 4.95
CA LEU A 165 -1.71 -27.52 5.12
C LEU A 165 -1.89 -27.88 6.60
N MET A 166 -0.78 -28.18 7.29
CA MET A 166 -0.79 -28.53 8.71
C MET A 166 -1.31 -27.36 9.56
N ARG A 167 -0.95 -26.11 9.23
CA ARG A 167 -1.49 -24.91 9.89
C ARG A 167 -3.01 -24.84 9.77
N GLN A 168 -3.56 -25.09 8.58
CA GLN A 168 -5.01 -25.13 8.37
C GLN A 168 -5.69 -26.23 9.20
N MET A 169 -5.10 -27.44 9.22
CA MET A 169 -5.57 -28.55 10.04
C MET A 169 -5.60 -28.17 11.53
N THR A 170 -4.52 -27.59 12.04
CA THR A 170 -4.43 -27.16 13.45
C THR A 170 -5.52 -26.14 13.77
N GLN A 171 -5.75 -25.13 12.93
CA GLN A 171 -6.76 -24.09 13.17
C GLN A 171 -8.20 -24.62 13.31
N LYS A 172 -8.50 -25.82 12.79
CA LYS A 172 -9.83 -26.45 12.90
C LYS A 172 -10.04 -27.19 14.22
N LEU A 173 -9.00 -27.41 15.02
CA LEU A 173 -9.10 -28.18 16.26
C LEU A 173 -9.71 -27.36 17.42
N PRO A 174 -10.29 -28.06 18.43
CA PRO A 174 -10.64 -27.45 19.70
C PRO A 174 -9.41 -26.80 20.37
N TYR A 175 -9.62 -25.72 21.11
CA TYR A 175 -8.53 -24.89 21.64
C TYR A 175 -7.46 -25.66 22.42
N GLY A 176 -7.85 -26.62 23.27
CA GLY A 176 -6.90 -27.40 24.08
C GLY A 176 -5.92 -28.26 23.26
N GLU A 177 -6.40 -28.90 22.19
CA GLU A 177 -5.56 -29.69 21.29
C GLU A 177 -4.75 -28.79 20.33
N ARG A 178 -5.37 -27.68 19.92
CA ARG A 178 -4.80 -26.70 19.00
C ARG A 178 -3.47 -26.15 19.48
N ALA A 179 -3.39 -25.70 20.74
CA ALA A 179 -2.16 -25.11 21.29
C ALA A 179 -1.00 -26.13 21.33
N THR A 180 -1.29 -27.38 21.66
CA THR A 180 -0.30 -28.46 21.72
C THR A 180 0.25 -28.78 20.33
N GLN A 181 -0.63 -28.97 19.35
CA GLN A 181 -0.23 -29.26 17.98
C GLN A 181 0.48 -28.08 17.31
N ALA A 182 -0.01 -26.85 17.53
CA ALA A 182 0.64 -25.64 17.06
C ALA A 182 2.07 -25.52 17.60
N THR A 183 2.28 -25.81 18.89
CA THR A 183 3.62 -25.78 19.51
C THR A 183 4.56 -26.79 18.86
N GLN A 184 4.08 -28.01 18.59
CA GLN A 184 4.87 -29.04 17.90
C GLN A 184 5.21 -28.65 16.46
N LEU A 185 4.24 -28.09 15.72
CA LEU A 185 4.42 -27.65 14.35
C LEU A 185 5.41 -26.48 14.25
N VAL A 186 5.29 -25.48 15.13
CA VAL A 186 6.23 -24.35 15.23
C VAL A 186 7.64 -24.87 15.48
N LYS A 187 7.81 -25.80 16.43
CA LYS A 187 9.11 -26.40 16.72
C LYS A 187 9.67 -27.14 15.49
N LYS A 188 8.89 -28.02 14.87
CA LYS A 188 9.30 -28.78 13.68
C LYS A 188 9.74 -27.88 12.52
N MET A 189 9.06 -26.77 12.31
CA MET A 189 9.38 -25.81 11.26
C MET A 189 10.65 -25.01 11.58
N LEU A 190 10.81 -24.56 12.82
CA LEU A 190 11.98 -23.78 13.25
C LEU A 190 13.25 -24.64 13.45
N ASP A 191 13.10 -25.96 13.60
CA ASP A 191 14.21 -26.93 13.60
C ASP A 191 14.81 -27.11 12.17
N GLN A 192 14.12 -26.64 11.12
CA GLN A 192 14.64 -26.67 9.74
C GLN A 192 15.66 -25.54 9.50
N PRO A 193 16.50 -25.64 8.45
CA PRO A 193 17.35 -24.53 8.02
C PRO A 193 16.52 -23.26 7.75
N LYS A 194 17.11 -22.09 8.05
CA LYS A 194 16.44 -20.79 7.93
C LYS A 194 15.83 -20.54 6.56
N GLU A 195 16.50 -20.96 5.50
CA GLU A 195 16.07 -20.80 4.12
C GLU A 195 14.74 -21.52 3.83
N LYS A 196 14.40 -22.54 4.64
CA LYS A 196 13.15 -23.30 4.51
C LYS A 196 11.98 -22.67 5.27
N TRP A 197 12.22 -22.08 6.44
CA TRP A 197 11.14 -21.51 7.25
C TRP A 197 10.96 -20.01 7.11
N ALA A 198 12.00 -19.27 6.71
CA ALA A 198 11.95 -17.81 6.59
C ALA A 198 10.80 -17.32 5.70
N PRO A 199 10.50 -17.91 4.52
CA PRO A 199 9.36 -17.49 3.68
C PRO A 199 7.98 -17.69 4.30
N GLU A 200 7.89 -18.45 5.39
CA GLU A 200 6.67 -18.72 6.15
C GLU A 200 6.70 -18.02 7.52
N SER A 201 7.62 -17.06 7.72
CA SER A 201 7.87 -16.41 9.01
C SER A 201 6.61 -15.72 9.55
N LEU A 202 5.87 -15.01 8.70
CA LEU A 202 4.59 -14.40 9.08
C LEU A 202 3.53 -15.45 9.44
N GLY A 203 3.54 -16.59 8.74
CA GLY A 203 2.66 -17.73 9.00
C GLY A 203 2.94 -18.39 10.36
N LEU A 204 4.22 -18.55 10.70
CA LEU A 204 4.69 -19.03 12.00
C LEU A 204 4.32 -18.07 13.12
N TYR A 205 4.55 -16.77 12.92
CA TYR A 205 4.21 -15.74 13.89
C TYR A 205 2.71 -15.74 14.22
N ARG A 206 1.84 -15.80 13.21
CA ARG A 206 0.39 -15.91 13.40
C ARG A 206 0.01 -17.18 14.14
N LEU A 207 0.60 -18.32 13.78
CA LEU A 207 0.36 -19.58 14.47
C LEU A 207 0.75 -19.51 15.96
N ILE A 208 1.83 -18.81 16.31
CA ILE A 208 2.25 -18.57 17.70
C ILE A 208 1.22 -17.68 18.42
N GLN A 209 0.86 -16.56 17.81
CA GLN A 209 -0.04 -15.57 18.41
C GLN A 209 -1.47 -16.11 18.59
N ASP A 210 -2.05 -16.70 17.54
CA ASP A 210 -3.43 -17.22 17.53
C ASP A 210 -3.64 -18.34 18.56
N ASN A 211 -2.55 -19.00 18.98
CA ASN A 211 -2.57 -20.12 19.91
C ASN A 211 -1.96 -19.79 21.27
N SER A 212 -1.65 -18.51 21.52
CA SER A 212 -1.06 -18.04 22.79
C SER A 212 0.17 -18.86 23.22
N ILE A 213 0.99 -19.28 22.24
CA ILE A 213 2.23 -19.98 22.52
C ILE A 213 3.18 -19.00 23.21
N SER A 214 3.67 -19.39 24.38
CA SER A 214 4.60 -18.56 25.16
C SER A 214 5.87 -18.27 24.33
N TRP A 215 6.11 -16.99 24.06
CA TRP A 215 7.24 -16.50 23.26
C TRP A 215 8.60 -16.96 23.80
N ASP A 216 8.73 -17.14 25.11
CA ASP A 216 9.98 -17.60 25.74
C ASP A 216 10.32 -19.07 25.41
N LYS A 217 9.35 -19.82 24.89
CA LYS A 217 9.52 -21.22 24.47
C LYS A 217 9.75 -21.38 22.97
N VAL A 218 9.72 -20.29 22.20
CA VAL A 218 9.89 -20.33 20.74
C VAL A 218 11.39 -20.37 20.40
N PRO A 219 11.88 -21.44 19.75
CA PRO A 219 13.25 -21.51 19.26
C PRO A 219 13.54 -20.39 18.27
N ASN A 220 14.78 -19.89 18.22
CA ASN A 220 15.20 -18.87 17.23
C ASN A 220 14.30 -17.63 17.19
N LYS A 221 13.61 -17.29 18.29
CA LYS A 221 12.65 -16.17 18.40
C LYS A 221 13.15 -14.88 17.74
N LYS A 222 14.39 -14.47 18.03
CA LYS A 222 14.97 -13.23 17.49
C LYS A 222 15.07 -13.26 15.95
N GLU A 223 15.47 -14.39 15.39
CA GLU A 223 15.57 -14.56 13.94
C GLU A 223 14.17 -14.56 13.31
N LEU A 224 13.19 -15.20 13.96
CA LEU A 224 11.80 -15.17 13.51
C LEU A 224 11.25 -13.74 13.50
N GLU A 225 11.46 -12.95 14.58
CA GLU A 225 11.05 -11.55 14.65
C GLU A 225 11.66 -10.69 13.53
N GLN A 226 12.93 -10.95 13.17
CA GLN A 226 13.61 -10.29 12.05
C GLN A 226 12.98 -10.62 10.69
N GLU A 227 12.73 -11.91 10.41
CA GLU A 227 12.13 -12.31 9.13
C GLU A 227 10.68 -11.83 9.02
N VAL A 228 9.91 -11.85 10.11
CA VAL A 228 8.55 -11.28 10.15
C VAL A 228 8.59 -9.78 9.82
N GLY A 229 9.55 -9.03 10.38
CA GLY A 229 9.75 -7.62 10.07
C GLY A 229 9.99 -7.36 8.58
N LYS A 230 10.66 -8.27 7.87
CA LYS A 230 10.88 -8.15 6.42
C LYS A 230 9.61 -8.37 5.60
N GLU A 231 8.77 -9.32 6.00
CA GLU A 231 7.59 -9.71 5.22
C GLU A 231 6.38 -8.77 5.38
N ILE A 232 6.30 -8.00 6.48
CA ILE A 232 5.14 -7.15 6.74
C ILE A 232 5.05 -6.04 5.67
N PRO A 233 3.91 -5.91 4.94
CA PRO A 233 3.80 -4.94 3.86
C PRO A 233 3.57 -3.50 4.35
N TYR A 234 2.56 -3.26 5.22
CA TYR A 234 2.20 -1.89 5.65
C TYR A 234 1.57 -1.76 7.05
N ASP A 235 0.77 -2.73 7.53
CA ASP A 235 0.07 -2.66 8.84
C ASP A 235 0.97 -3.06 10.04
N VAL A 236 2.16 -2.46 10.12
CA VAL A 236 3.17 -2.83 11.12
C VAL A 236 2.76 -2.45 12.55
N GLU A 237 1.90 -1.46 12.72
CA GLU A 237 1.44 -0.96 14.04
C GLU A 237 0.69 -2.01 14.85
N LYS A 238 0.20 -3.07 14.21
CA LYS A 238 -0.48 -4.20 14.88
C LYS A 238 0.48 -5.17 15.55
N TYR A 239 1.78 -5.06 15.28
CA TYR A 239 2.80 -5.97 15.78
C TYR A 239 3.50 -5.37 17.02
N PRO A 240 4.10 -6.20 17.88
CA PRO A 240 4.93 -5.73 18.99
C PRO A 240 6.07 -4.83 18.51
N PHE A 241 6.48 -3.88 19.36
CA PHE A 241 7.50 -2.88 19.04
C PHE A 241 8.79 -3.49 18.45
N VAL A 242 9.24 -4.64 18.96
CA VAL A 242 10.43 -5.35 18.44
C VAL A 242 10.31 -5.65 16.94
N ILE A 243 9.14 -6.12 16.48
CA ILE A 243 8.89 -6.40 15.06
C ILE A 243 8.71 -5.11 14.27
N GLN A 244 8.10 -4.08 14.88
CA GLN A 244 8.02 -2.76 14.24
C GLN A 244 9.42 -2.20 13.94
N VAL A 245 10.36 -2.34 14.88
CA VAL A 245 11.76 -1.94 14.70
C VAL A 245 12.43 -2.75 13.61
N GLU A 246 12.23 -4.08 13.56
CA GLU A 246 12.78 -4.91 12.48
C GLU A 246 12.19 -4.54 11.11
N TRP A 247 10.90 -4.23 11.04
CA TRP A 247 10.28 -3.69 9.83
C TRP A 247 10.92 -2.35 9.43
N ALA A 248 11.08 -1.42 10.37
CA ALA A 248 11.67 -0.12 10.09
C ALA A 248 13.11 -0.24 9.54
N LYS A 249 13.92 -1.18 10.06
CA LYS A 249 15.28 -1.46 9.54
C LYS A 249 15.31 -1.95 8.09
N HIS A 250 14.29 -2.68 7.64
CA HIS A 250 14.27 -3.26 6.29
C HIS A 250 13.54 -2.37 5.27
N HIS A 251 12.61 -1.54 5.72
CA HIS A 251 11.71 -0.78 4.84
C HIS A 251 11.96 0.73 4.83
N TRP A 252 12.94 1.24 5.58
CA TRP A 252 13.18 2.69 5.67
C TRP A 252 13.46 3.35 4.32
N GLU A 253 14.14 2.71 3.39
CA GLU A 253 14.42 3.32 2.07
C GLU A 253 13.12 3.62 1.30
N LYS A 254 12.11 2.76 1.44
CA LYS A 254 10.79 2.92 0.79
C LYS A 254 9.83 3.75 1.62
N SER A 255 10.00 3.78 2.94
CA SER A 255 9.06 4.41 3.87
C SER A 255 9.78 5.10 5.04
N PRO A 256 10.64 6.09 4.76
CA PRO A 256 11.56 6.64 5.76
C PRO A 256 10.85 7.43 6.85
N ILE A 257 9.74 8.11 6.52
CA ILE A 257 8.93 8.85 7.51
C ILE A 257 8.33 7.89 8.55
N LYS A 258 7.75 6.77 8.08
CA LYS A 258 7.13 5.77 8.96
C LYS A 258 8.18 5.01 9.78
N ALA A 259 9.28 4.59 9.15
CA ALA A 259 10.40 3.95 9.83
C ALA A 259 11.00 4.86 10.91
N TYR A 260 11.23 6.14 10.59
CA TYR A 260 11.72 7.13 11.55
C TYR A 260 10.75 7.34 12.72
N ALA A 261 9.44 7.38 12.46
CA ALA A 261 8.44 7.49 13.52
C ALA A 261 8.51 6.30 14.48
N ILE A 262 8.64 5.07 13.96
CA ILE A 262 8.80 3.85 14.77
C ILE A 262 10.10 3.91 15.60
N PHE A 263 11.23 4.25 14.99
CA PHE A 263 12.51 4.35 15.72
C PHE A 263 12.48 5.42 16.83
N ASN A 264 11.60 6.40 16.72
CA ASN A 264 11.48 7.50 17.66
C ASN A 264 10.21 7.46 18.51
N ASP A 265 9.44 6.36 18.46
CA ASP A 265 8.24 6.23 19.28
C ASP A 265 8.62 6.18 20.76
N HIS A 266 8.22 7.22 21.49
CA HIS A 266 8.56 7.43 22.88
C HIS A 266 7.74 6.56 23.83
N LEU A 267 6.69 5.89 23.34
CA LEU A 267 5.74 5.17 24.19
C LEU A 267 6.19 3.75 24.59
N THR A 268 7.20 3.18 23.94
CA THR A 268 7.56 1.77 24.15
C THR A 268 9.03 1.52 24.45
N GLU A 269 9.97 2.12 23.73
CA GLU A 269 11.42 2.16 24.04
C GLU A 269 12.12 3.02 22.97
N GLU A 270 13.04 3.92 23.32
CA GLU A 270 13.77 4.68 22.28
C GLU A 270 14.81 3.78 21.60
N TYR A 271 14.62 3.49 20.31
CA TYR A 271 15.62 2.79 19.51
C TYR A 271 16.81 3.71 19.20
N LYS A 272 18.02 3.27 19.54
CA LYS A 272 19.27 4.05 19.45
C LYS A 272 20.24 3.58 18.35
N GLY A 273 19.77 2.76 17.40
CA GLY A 273 20.62 2.28 16.31
C GLY A 273 20.97 3.36 15.28
N PRO A 274 22.08 3.19 14.53
CA PRO A 274 22.51 4.13 13.48
C PRO A 274 21.48 4.34 12.36
N GLU A 275 20.61 3.35 12.11
CA GLU A 275 19.54 3.36 11.11
C GLU A 275 18.57 4.54 11.29
N ASN A 276 18.47 5.08 12.52
CA ASN A 276 17.66 6.26 12.82
C ASN A 276 18.19 7.52 12.11
N LEU A 277 19.52 7.69 12.05
CA LEU A 277 20.13 8.80 11.33
C LEU A 277 20.03 8.60 9.82
N GLU A 278 20.18 7.37 9.32
CA GLU A 278 20.00 7.06 7.89
C GLU A 278 18.57 7.33 7.43
N CYS A 279 17.56 7.01 8.25
CA CYS A 279 16.18 7.44 8.00
C CYS A 279 16.05 8.96 7.94
N ALA A 280 16.68 9.67 8.87
CA ALA A 280 16.65 11.13 8.90
C ALA A 280 17.29 11.73 7.63
N LYS A 281 18.40 11.16 7.15
CA LYS A 281 19.05 11.51 5.88
C LYS A 281 18.11 11.30 4.70
N ALA A 282 17.42 10.15 4.65
CA ALA A 282 16.45 9.85 3.60
C ALA A 282 15.28 10.84 3.58
N ILE A 283 14.72 11.19 4.74
CA ILE A 283 13.66 12.20 4.86
C ILE A 283 14.15 13.56 4.34
N LEU A 284 15.36 13.98 4.73
CA LEU A 284 15.95 15.24 4.26
C LEU A 284 16.18 15.25 2.75
N ALA A 285 16.59 14.13 2.16
CA ALA A 285 16.75 14.00 0.70
C ALA A 285 15.40 14.10 -0.03
N MET A 286 14.34 13.50 0.50
CA MET A 286 12.99 13.58 -0.09
C MET A 286 12.43 15.01 -0.14
N ARG A 287 12.78 15.85 0.85
CA ARG A 287 12.36 17.27 0.92
C ARG A 287 12.82 18.09 -0.30
N LYS A 288 13.87 17.68 -1.01
CA LYS A 288 14.28 18.35 -2.27
C LYS A 288 13.26 18.20 -3.40
N ASN A 289 12.50 17.11 -3.40
CA ASN A 289 11.60 16.73 -4.49
C ASN A 289 10.11 16.89 -4.14
N VAL A 290 9.78 17.00 -2.84
CA VAL A 290 8.41 17.07 -2.35
C VAL A 290 8.34 18.06 -1.20
N ASP A 291 7.30 18.90 -1.18
CA ASP A 291 7.03 19.80 -0.06
C ASP A 291 6.55 18.99 1.16
N LEU A 292 7.51 18.49 1.93
CA LEU A 292 7.32 17.63 3.09
C LEU A 292 7.63 18.38 4.38
N GLN A 293 6.73 18.28 5.36
CA GLN A 293 7.06 18.66 6.72
C GLN A 293 8.01 17.63 7.33
N VAL A 294 9.26 18.04 7.51
CA VAL A 294 10.32 17.22 8.12
C VAL A 294 10.27 17.39 9.64
N ASN A 295 9.71 16.39 10.33
CA ASN A 295 9.62 16.37 11.80
C ASN A 295 10.73 15.48 12.38
N LEU A 296 11.97 16.01 12.40
CA LEU A 296 13.14 15.32 12.96
C LEU A 296 13.45 15.82 14.38
N LYS A 297 14.11 14.99 15.18
CA LYS A 297 14.57 15.37 16.52
C LYS A 297 15.75 16.34 16.38
N PRO A 298 15.92 17.33 17.28
CA PRO A 298 17.02 18.29 17.22
C PRO A 298 18.41 17.63 17.12
N LYS A 299 18.66 16.57 17.89
CA LYS A 299 19.94 15.81 17.85
C LYS A 299 20.26 15.25 16.45
N HIS A 300 19.25 14.77 15.72
CA HIS A 300 19.45 14.22 14.38
C HIS A 300 19.60 15.34 13.35
N MET A 301 18.86 16.45 13.50
CA MET A 301 19.05 17.63 12.65
C MET A 301 20.45 18.22 12.79
N GLN A 302 21.01 18.23 14.01
CA GLN A 302 22.38 18.66 14.27
C GLN A 302 23.40 17.75 13.56
N ALA A 303 23.26 16.43 13.71
CA ALA A 303 24.13 15.47 13.03
C ALA A 303 24.04 15.57 11.50
N LEU A 304 22.82 15.70 10.96
CA LEU A 304 22.62 15.94 9.52
C LEU A 304 23.30 17.21 9.05
N TYR A 305 23.26 18.27 9.86
CA TYR A 305 23.87 19.55 9.52
C TYR A 305 25.41 19.45 9.47
N GLU A 306 26.01 18.71 10.40
CA GLU A 306 27.44 18.41 10.40
C GLU A 306 27.85 17.53 9.21
N ASP A 307 27.00 16.58 8.80
CA ASP A 307 27.22 15.71 7.64
C ASP A 307 26.94 16.39 6.29
N THR A 308 26.18 17.50 6.25
CA THR A 308 25.79 18.16 5.00
C THR A 308 26.98 18.92 4.40
N PRO A 309 27.36 18.67 3.13
CA PRO A 309 28.47 19.38 2.47
C PRO A 309 28.33 20.89 2.55
N LEU A 310 29.45 21.61 2.69
CA LEU A 310 29.47 23.08 2.79
C LEU A 310 28.85 23.76 1.56
N GLU A 311 28.91 23.09 0.41
CA GLU A 311 28.39 23.57 -0.86
C GLU A 311 26.86 23.41 -1.00
N ASP A 312 26.22 22.55 -0.20
CA ASP A 312 24.76 22.35 -0.23
C ASP A 312 24.02 23.38 0.64
N LEU A 313 24.09 24.63 0.20
CA LEU A 313 23.61 25.78 0.95
C LEU A 313 22.12 25.70 1.29
N ASP A 314 21.28 25.14 0.40
CA ASP A 314 19.84 25.02 0.63
C ASP A 314 19.52 24.10 1.83
N GLN A 315 20.17 22.92 1.89
CA GLN A 315 19.98 22.01 3.03
C GLN A 315 20.55 22.59 4.32
N ARG A 316 21.73 23.21 4.27
CA ARG A 316 22.34 23.84 5.45
C ARG A 316 21.46 24.96 6.02
N ILE A 317 20.91 25.82 5.16
CA ILE A 317 19.97 26.88 5.58
C ILE A 317 18.71 26.26 6.18
N PHE A 318 18.13 25.24 5.55
CA PHE A 318 16.95 24.56 6.07
C PHE A 318 17.17 24.00 7.47
N LEU A 319 18.29 23.30 7.68
CA LEU A 319 18.65 22.73 8.97
C LEU A 319 18.94 23.82 10.01
N ALA A 320 19.71 24.84 9.66
CA ALA A 320 20.01 25.97 10.54
C ALA A 320 18.74 26.70 11.00
N ARG A 321 17.77 26.94 10.10
CA ARG A 321 16.45 27.50 10.44
C ARG A 321 15.69 26.64 11.43
N ARG A 322 15.68 25.32 11.22
CA ARG A 322 14.97 24.37 12.09
C ARG A 322 15.63 24.22 13.46
N LEU A 323 16.95 24.34 13.52
CA LEU A 323 17.73 24.31 14.76
C LEU A 323 17.75 25.67 15.48
N GLY A 324 17.39 26.75 14.81
CA GLY A 324 17.53 28.11 15.33
C GLY A 324 18.99 28.58 15.42
N ASP A 325 19.88 28.06 14.57
CA ASP A 325 21.30 28.40 14.55
C ASP A 325 21.54 29.77 13.88
N LYS A 326 21.43 30.82 14.68
CA LYS A 326 21.61 32.21 14.23
C LYS A 326 23.03 32.48 13.70
N GLU A 327 24.06 31.89 14.29
CA GLU A 327 25.44 32.12 13.86
C GLU A 327 25.68 31.54 12.47
N GLU A 328 25.12 30.36 12.17
CA GLU A 328 25.22 29.81 10.82
C GLU A 328 24.41 30.61 9.82
N LEU A 329 23.17 31.02 10.13
CA LEU A 329 22.39 31.87 9.22
C LEU A 329 23.16 33.17 8.87
N TRP A 330 23.88 33.72 9.86
CA TRP A 330 24.77 34.86 9.63
C TRP A 330 25.96 34.54 8.69
N ARG A 331 26.62 33.38 8.86
CA ARG A 331 27.70 32.95 7.95
C ARG A 331 27.18 32.71 6.53
N GLN A 332 26.04 32.04 6.39
CA GLN A 332 25.40 31.77 5.11
C GLN A 332 25.00 33.07 4.40
N SER A 333 24.55 34.09 5.15
CA SER A 333 24.32 35.43 4.60
C SER A 333 25.57 35.98 3.89
N ALA A 334 26.76 35.84 4.48
CA ALA A 334 28.01 36.32 3.88
C ALA A 334 28.34 35.60 2.55
N ILE A 335 28.11 34.29 2.48
CA ILE A 335 28.31 33.50 1.27
C ILE A 335 27.37 33.96 0.15
N PHE A 336 26.07 34.09 0.42
CA PHE A 336 25.10 34.58 -0.58
C PHE A 336 25.37 36.02 -1.00
N SER A 337 25.91 36.84 -0.10
CA SER A 337 26.39 38.18 -0.40
C SER A 337 27.54 38.13 -1.41
N GLU A 338 28.57 37.31 -1.21
CA GLU A 338 29.66 37.16 -2.19
C GLU A 338 29.17 36.69 -3.57
N GLN A 339 28.16 35.81 -3.60
CA GLN A 339 27.49 35.34 -4.80
C GLN A 339 26.55 36.37 -5.45
N LYS A 340 26.44 37.58 -4.88
CA LYS A 340 25.55 38.66 -5.31
C LYS A 340 24.05 38.35 -5.24
N ASN A 341 23.66 37.36 -4.43
CA ASN A 341 22.27 37.07 -4.11
C ASN A 341 21.85 37.86 -2.87
N TRP A 342 21.81 39.19 -3.00
CA TRP A 342 21.66 40.09 -1.84
C TRP A 342 20.33 39.95 -1.12
N GLN A 343 19.25 39.59 -1.83
CA GLN A 343 17.94 39.38 -1.22
C GLN A 343 17.96 38.19 -0.26
N ILE A 344 18.53 37.05 -0.69
CA ILE A 344 18.70 35.87 0.16
C ILE A 344 19.66 36.19 1.31
N ALA A 345 20.79 36.86 1.01
CA ALA A 345 21.74 37.27 2.04
C ALA A 345 21.11 38.15 3.12
N TYR A 346 20.28 39.11 2.73
CA TYR A 346 19.56 39.98 3.68
C TYR A 346 18.53 39.20 4.50
N GLY A 347 17.75 38.33 3.86
CA GLY A 347 16.76 37.49 4.55
C GLY A 347 17.42 36.64 5.65
N LEU A 348 18.52 35.96 5.32
CA LEU A 348 19.29 35.15 6.28
C LEU A 348 19.87 36.00 7.43
N LEU A 349 20.37 37.21 7.13
CA LEU A 349 20.89 38.13 8.15
C LEU A 349 19.78 38.65 9.08
N SER A 350 18.58 38.87 8.54
CA SER A 350 17.41 39.28 9.32
C SER A 350 16.97 38.15 10.25
N GLU A 351 16.91 36.92 9.76
CA GLU A 351 16.55 35.74 10.55
C GLU A 351 17.58 35.41 11.64
N SER A 352 18.83 35.82 11.47
CA SER A 352 19.89 35.63 12.46
C SER A 352 19.90 36.67 13.59
N ASP A 353 18.92 37.58 13.64
CA ASP A 353 18.84 38.72 14.56
C ASP A 353 20.12 39.58 14.61
N SER A 354 20.92 39.57 13.52
CA SER A 354 22.25 40.20 13.50
C SER A 354 22.29 41.50 12.69
N LEU A 355 21.13 42.05 12.33
CA LEU A 355 21.02 43.32 11.60
C LEU A 355 21.76 44.48 12.31
N ASP A 356 21.79 44.48 13.64
CA ASP A 356 22.46 45.50 14.45
C ASP A 356 23.89 45.14 14.85
N ARG A 357 24.26 43.86 14.79
CA ARG A 357 25.58 43.35 15.22
C ARG A 357 26.72 43.83 14.31
N ASN A 358 26.46 43.97 13.01
CA ASN A 358 27.43 44.52 12.06
C ASN A 358 26.75 45.52 11.11
N GLN A 359 26.50 46.73 11.61
CA GLN A 359 25.80 47.78 10.86
C GLN A 359 26.42 48.08 9.49
N LYS A 360 27.76 48.03 9.36
CA LYS A 360 28.44 48.28 8.08
C LYS A 360 28.07 47.23 7.02
N TYR A 361 28.03 45.96 7.42
CA TYR A 361 27.61 44.86 6.54
C TYR A 361 26.12 44.95 6.21
N SER A 362 25.26 45.10 7.22
CA SER A 362 23.81 45.25 7.05
C SER A 362 23.45 46.43 6.14
N ASP A 363 24.08 47.59 6.32
CA ASP A 363 23.87 48.77 5.47
C ASP A 363 24.38 48.58 4.05
N THR A 364 25.37 47.71 3.86
CA THR A 364 25.83 47.34 2.52
C THR A 364 24.78 46.49 1.82
N LEU A 365 24.24 45.46 2.47
CA LEU A 365 23.15 44.65 1.92
C LEU A 365 21.90 45.49 1.63
N ARG A 366 21.45 46.30 2.59
CA ARG A 366 20.32 47.26 2.42
C ARG A 366 20.52 48.13 1.18
N ARG A 367 21.71 48.72 1.02
CA ARG A 367 22.02 49.55 -0.17
C ARG A 367 21.97 48.75 -1.47
N LYS A 368 22.45 47.51 -1.47
CA LYS A 368 22.43 46.65 -2.66
C LYS A 368 21.01 46.29 -3.08
N ILE A 369 20.18 45.77 -2.16
CA ILE A 369 18.78 45.41 -2.47
C ILE A 369 17.95 46.63 -2.89
N ILE A 370 18.13 47.79 -2.23
CA ILE A 370 17.45 49.03 -2.63
C ILE A 370 17.92 49.47 -4.03
N GLN A 371 19.22 49.37 -4.32
CA GLN A 371 19.76 49.77 -5.62
C GLN A 371 19.31 48.83 -6.75
N GLU A 372 19.19 47.53 -6.49
CA GLU A 372 18.64 46.57 -7.45
C GLU A 372 17.18 46.86 -7.75
N ALA A 373 16.37 47.07 -6.70
CA ALA A 373 14.97 47.48 -6.86
C ALA A 373 14.85 48.76 -7.69
N LEU A 374 15.69 49.77 -7.42
CA LEU A 374 15.73 51.01 -8.21
C LEU A 374 16.19 50.82 -9.65
N THR A 375 17.02 49.82 -9.92
CA THR A 375 17.53 49.54 -11.27
C THR A 375 16.46 48.85 -12.09
N GLN A 376 15.81 47.83 -11.53
CA GLN A 376 14.63 47.18 -12.12
C GLN A 376 13.52 48.19 -12.38
N ALA A 377 13.30 49.12 -11.44
CA ALA A 377 12.29 50.15 -11.60
C ALA A 377 12.50 51.11 -12.76
N ARG A 378 13.75 51.30 -13.20
CA ARG A 378 14.07 52.10 -14.40
C ARG A 378 13.87 51.31 -15.69
N GLN A 379 13.96 49.98 -15.63
CA GLN A 379 13.86 49.13 -16.81
C GLN A 379 12.41 48.80 -17.15
N HIS A 380 11.54 48.74 -16.14
CA HIS A 380 10.16 48.27 -16.29
C HIS A 380 9.09 49.30 -15.91
N ASP A 381 9.47 50.55 -15.65
CA ASP A 381 8.56 51.64 -15.23
C ASP A 381 7.68 51.32 -13.99
N TYR A 382 8.07 50.34 -13.16
CA TYR A 382 7.42 50.02 -11.88
C TYR A 382 8.44 49.72 -10.79
N PHE A 383 8.21 50.16 -9.56
CA PHE A 383 9.09 49.82 -8.44
C PHE A 383 8.77 48.42 -7.89
N PRO A 384 9.69 47.44 -7.93
CA PRO A 384 9.44 46.08 -7.46
C PRO A 384 9.18 46.06 -5.94
N TYR A 385 8.60 44.96 -5.46
CA TYR A 385 8.43 44.77 -4.03
C TYR A 385 9.81 44.74 -3.35
N LEU A 386 9.98 45.56 -2.31
CA LEU A 386 11.22 45.60 -1.53
C LEU A 386 11.00 44.75 -0.28
N ASP A 387 11.67 43.61 -0.25
CA ASP A 387 11.52 42.61 0.80
C ASP A 387 12.55 42.88 1.92
N LEU A 388 12.30 43.98 2.64
CA LEU A 388 12.96 44.33 3.90
C LEU A 388 12.12 43.79 5.07
N ALA A 389 12.77 43.40 6.16
CA ALA A 389 12.07 43.00 7.37
C ALA A 389 11.21 44.15 7.91
N LEU A 390 9.98 43.86 8.35
CA LEU A 390 9.03 44.90 8.75
C LEU A 390 9.54 45.77 9.92
N ASN A 391 10.36 45.20 10.79
CA ASN A 391 10.99 45.87 11.94
C ASN A 391 12.32 46.57 11.59
N ASP A 392 12.81 46.51 10.34
CA ASP A 392 14.06 47.17 9.92
C ASP A 392 13.85 48.66 9.62
N HIS A 393 13.58 49.45 10.66
CA HIS A 393 13.32 50.90 10.55
C HIS A 393 14.45 51.65 9.81
N ARG A 394 15.71 51.21 9.98
CA ARG A 394 16.87 51.81 9.31
C ARG A 394 16.89 51.49 7.82
N GLY A 395 16.63 50.23 7.45
CA GLY A 395 16.47 49.83 6.06
C GLY A 395 15.36 50.60 5.35
N TRP A 396 14.19 50.70 6.00
CA TRP A 396 13.05 51.47 5.48
C TRP A 396 13.36 52.96 5.36
N ALA A 397 14.06 53.57 6.32
CA ALA A 397 14.49 54.96 6.23
C ALA A 397 15.47 55.19 5.07
N MET A 398 16.40 54.27 4.83
CA MET A 398 17.31 54.33 3.68
C MET A 398 16.57 54.18 2.35
N ALA A 399 15.60 53.25 2.28
CA ALA A 399 14.78 53.04 1.09
C ALA A 399 13.95 54.29 0.78
N TYR A 400 13.39 54.95 1.80
CA TYR A 400 12.68 56.22 1.66
C TYR A 400 13.56 57.30 1.02
N GLU A 401 14.73 57.60 1.58
CA GLU A 401 15.60 58.67 1.07
C GLU A 401 16.06 58.43 -0.37
N LYS A 402 16.22 57.15 -0.76
CA LYS A 402 16.60 56.78 -2.13
C LYS A 402 15.43 56.83 -3.13
N THR A 403 14.19 56.68 -2.65
CA THR A 403 12.99 56.64 -3.51
C THR A 403 12.28 57.99 -3.61
N ILE A 404 12.32 58.85 -2.59
CA ILE A 404 11.50 60.08 -2.50
C ILE A 404 11.54 60.95 -3.76
N ASN A 405 12.73 61.17 -4.34
CA ASN A 405 12.87 62.04 -5.51
C ASN A 405 12.54 61.33 -6.83
N LYS A 406 12.60 59.99 -6.90
CA LYS A 406 12.43 59.24 -8.16
C LYS A 406 11.05 58.59 -8.25
N PHE A 407 10.60 57.99 -7.16
CA PHE A 407 9.35 57.25 -7.02
C PHE A 407 8.57 57.76 -5.78
N PRO A 408 8.04 59.00 -5.82
CA PRO A 408 7.44 59.63 -4.65
C PRO A 408 6.20 58.89 -4.12
N THR A 409 5.41 58.25 -4.98
CA THR A 409 4.26 57.42 -4.57
C THR A 409 4.68 56.18 -3.77
N LYS A 410 5.83 55.58 -4.06
CA LYS A 410 6.37 54.46 -3.28
C LYS A 410 6.97 54.94 -1.96
N ALA A 411 7.70 56.05 -1.98
CA ALA A 411 8.22 56.68 -0.78
C ALA A 411 7.10 57.09 0.19
N TYR A 412 5.93 57.46 -0.32
CA TYR A 412 4.72 57.69 0.48
C TYR A 412 4.29 56.45 1.26
N GLY A 413 4.23 55.28 0.60
CA GLY A 413 3.93 54.02 1.28
C GLY A 413 4.94 53.68 2.37
N ILE A 414 6.23 53.89 2.12
CA ILE A 414 7.30 53.67 3.12
C ILE A 414 7.15 54.63 4.31
N ALA A 415 6.91 55.92 4.05
CA ALA A 415 6.72 56.91 5.12
C ALA A 415 5.48 56.61 5.97
N LYS A 416 4.38 56.17 5.34
CA LYS A 416 3.16 55.74 6.04
C LYS A 416 3.43 54.52 6.92
N GLN A 417 4.17 53.53 6.42
CA GLN A 417 4.57 52.34 7.19
C GLN A 417 5.46 52.70 8.39
N LEU A 418 6.35 53.67 8.23
CA LEU A 418 7.22 54.15 9.32
C LEU A 418 6.48 55.00 10.36
N GLY A 419 5.27 55.48 10.07
CA GLY A 419 4.56 56.43 10.93
C GLY A 419 5.26 57.79 11.07
N ASP A 420 6.08 58.17 10.10
CA ASP A 420 6.91 59.38 10.14
C ASP A 420 6.24 60.54 9.40
N GLU A 421 5.58 61.42 10.17
CA GLU A 421 4.78 62.52 9.61
C GLU A 421 5.63 63.59 8.90
N GLU A 422 6.89 63.78 9.31
CA GLU A 422 7.81 64.70 8.64
C GLU A 422 8.16 64.17 7.24
N LYS A 423 8.44 62.87 7.14
CA LYS A 423 8.64 62.20 5.85
C LYS A 423 7.36 62.22 5.01
N LEU A 424 6.19 61.99 5.60
CA LEU A 424 4.92 62.10 4.90
C LEU A 424 4.69 63.51 4.33
N ALA A 425 4.96 64.57 5.10
CA ALA A 425 4.84 65.94 4.62
C ALA A 425 5.81 66.25 3.45
N ARG A 426 7.07 65.80 3.55
CA ARG A 426 8.08 65.95 2.49
C ARG A 426 7.66 65.22 1.21
N VAL A 427 7.22 63.98 1.31
CA VAL A 427 6.83 63.20 0.13
C VAL A 427 5.52 63.68 -0.48
N ARG A 428 4.57 64.19 0.32
CA ARG A 428 3.36 64.84 -0.21
C ARG A 428 3.73 65.98 -1.16
N THR A 429 4.65 66.85 -0.73
CA THR A 429 5.18 67.95 -1.56
C THR A 429 5.79 67.43 -2.87
N ARG A 430 6.60 66.35 -2.81
CA ARG A 430 7.17 65.75 -4.03
C ARG A 430 6.14 65.14 -4.97
N ILE A 431 5.03 64.60 -4.46
CA ILE A 431 3.93 64.09 -5.30
C ILE A 431 3.26 65.25 -6.05
N PHE A 432 3.00 66.37 -5.37
CA PHE A 432 2.46 67.58 -5.99
C PHE A 432 3.35 68.14 -7.10
N GLU A 433 4.67 68.15 -6.89
CA GLU A 433 5.62 68.67 -7.88
C GLU A 433 5.73 67.79 -9.14
N LYS A 434 5.47 66.48 -9.03
CA LYS A 434 5.75 65.51 -10.10
C LYS A 434 4.55 65.05 -10.90
N ASN A 435 3.33 65.21 -10.38
CA ASN A 435 2.12 64.68 -10.99
C ASN A 435 1.11 65.79 -11.24
N ALA A 436 0.26 65.61 -12.25
CA ALA A 436 -0.90 66.48 -12.44
C ALA A 436 -1.79 66.49 -11.19
N LEU A 437 -2.37 67.64 -10.86
CA LEU A 437 -3.16 67.83 -9.63
C LEU A 437 -4.34 66.84 -9.53
N GLU A 438 -4.93 66.46 -10.65
CA GLU A 438 -6.03 65.50 -10.74
C GLU A 438 -5.57 64.09 -10.33
N ILE A 439 -4.39 63.67 -10.79
CA ILE A 439 -3.78 62.38 -10.43
C ILE A 439 -3.40 62.39 -8.94
N THR A 440 -2.84 63.50 -8.47
CA THR A 440 -2.47 63.70 -7.07
C THR A 440 -3.68 63.64 -6.13
N ALA A 441 -4.79 64.30 -6.48
CA ALA A 441 -6.03 64.25 -5.72
C ALA A 441 -6.60 62.83 -5.61
N LYS A 442 -6.63 62.08 -6.72
CA LYS A 442 -7.04 60.67 -6.72
C LYS A 442 -6.12 59.80 -5.85
N PHE A 443 -4.81 60.01 -5.94
CA PHE A 443 -3.83 59.28 -5.15
C PHE A 443 -4.07 59.47 -3.64
N PHE A 444 -4.16 60.70 -3.16
CA PHE A 444 -4.34 60.97 -1.73
C PHE A 444 -5.72 60.53 -1.22
N LYS A 445 -6.77 60.71 -2.03
CA LYS A 445 -8.11 60.18 -1.71
C LYS A 445 -8.09 58.67 -1.53
N ARG A 446 -7.49 57.94 -2.48
CA ARG A 446 -7.37 56.47 -2.43
C ARG A 446 -6.55 55.98 -1.23
N ASN A 447 -5.56 56.77 -0.80
CA ASN A 447 -4.69 56.43 0.34
C ASN A 447 -5.22 56.98 1.67
N GLU A 448 -6.42 57.58 1.68
CA GLU A 448 -7.09 58.16 2.85
C GLU A 448 -6.28 59.28 3.52
N ASP A 449 -5.45 59.99 2.75
CA ASP A 449 -4.65 61.11 3.24
C ASP A 449 -5.44 62.42 3.17
N GLN A 450 -6.11 62.78 4.27
CA GLN A 450 -6.95 63.98 4.30
C GLN A 450 -6.16 65.27 4.05
N ILE A 451 -4.94 65.37 4.58
CA ILE A 451 -4.10 66.57 4.42
C ILE A 451 -3.70 66.74 2.95
N GLY A 452 -3.19 65.69 2.32
CA GLY A 452 -2.85 65.69 0.90
C GLY A 452 -4.08 65.91 0.00
N TYR A 453 -5.20 65.28 0.34
CA TYR A 453 -6.44 65.40 -0.44
C TYR A 453 -7.01 66.83 -0.38
N GLN A 454 -7.14 67.43 0.80
CA GLN A 454 -7.64 68.79 0.96
C GLN A 454 -6.79 69.82 0.22
N ARG A 455 -5.47 69.73 0.35
CA ARG A 455 -4.54 70.59 -0.38
C ARG A 455 -4.66 70.41 -1.90
N SER A 456 -4.92 69.19 -2.37
CA SER A 456 -5.13 68.93 -3.81
C SER A 456 -6.41 69.61 -4.31
N VAL A 457 -7.49 69.55 -3.54
CA VAL A 457 -8.77 70.20 -3.85
C VAL A 457 -8.62 71.72 -3.90
N GLU A 458 -7.89 72.32 -2.96
CA GLU A 458 -7.62 73.76 -2.94
C GLU A 458 -6.84 74.22 -4.18
N LEU A 459 -5.77 73.48 -4.54
CA LEU A 459 -4.98 73.80 -5.73
C LEU A 459 -5.76 73.60 -7.03
N LEU A 460 -6.66 72.61 -7.10
CA LEU A 460 -7.57 72.41 -8.23
C LEU A 460 -8.60 73.54 -8.34
N ALA A 461 -9.16 74.01 -7.20
CA ALA A 461 -10.08 75.15 -7.18
C ALA A 461 -9.44 76.42 -7.73
N VAL A 462 -8.18 76.68 -7.36
CA VAL A 462 -7.40 77.79 -7.93
C VAL A 462 -7.13 77.58 -9.42
N LYS A 463 -6.71 76.38 -9.83
CA LYS A 463 -6.38 76.08 -11.24
C LYS A 463 -7.58 76.23 -12.19
N TYR A 464 -8.78 75.89 -11.72
CA TYR A 464 -10.00 75.91 -12.53
C TYR A 464 -10.90 77.11 -12.26
N GLU A 465 -10.53 78.00 -11.33
CA GLU A 465 -11.35 79.13 -10.89
C GLU A 465 -12.77 78.72 -10.46
N LEU A 466 -12.90 77.55 -9.84
CA LEU A 466 -14.17 76.99 -9.40
C LEU A 466 -14.29 77.01 -7.86
N PRO A 467 -15.51 77.15 -7.31
CA PRO A 467 -15.77 76.90 -5.90
C PRO A 467 -15.28 75.51 -5.49
N ARG A 468 -14.82 75.41 -4.23
CA ARG A 468 -14.33 74.16 -3.63
C ARG A 468 -15.33 73.00 -3.76
N GLU A 469 -16.62 73.30 -3.62
CA GLU A 469 -17.73 72.33 -3.66
C GLU A 469 -17.89 71.70 -5.06
N ASP A 470 -17.65 72.48 -6.12
CA ASP A 470 -17.71 72.01 -7.50
C ASP A 470 -16.51 71.11 -7.83
N ILE A 471 -15.31 71.45 -7.31
CA ILE A 471 -14.12 70.60 -7.42
C ILE A 471 -14.30 69.29 -6.66
N LEU A 472 -14.88 69.31 -5.46
CA LEU A 472 -15.17 68.10 -4.69
C LEU A 472 -16.11 67.17 -5.46
N SER A 473 -17.12 67.73 -6.13
CA SER A 473 -18.05 66.99 -6.99
C SER A 473 -17.38 66.43 -8.25
N LEU A 474 -16.41 67.16 -8.81
CA LEU A 474 -15.66 66.77 -10.00
C LEU A 474 -14.64 65.66 -9.71
N VAL A 475 -13.86 65.78 -8.63
CA VAL A 475 -12.91 64.75 -8.15
C VAL A 475 -13.65 63.53 -7.58
N ALA A 476 -14.91 63.65 -7.18
CA ALA A 476 -15.75 62.51 -6.80
C ALA A 476 -16.21 61.65 -8.00
N LYS A 477 -16.33 62.26 -9.19
CA LYS A 477 -16.78 61.60 -10.44
C LYS A 477 -15.63 61.06 -11.28
N MET A 478 -14.39 61.49 -11.03
CA MET A 478 -13.16 61.04 -11.69
C MET A 478 -12.52 59.87 -10.95
#